data_AF-A0A7T5ETI2-F1
#
_entry.id   AF-A0A7T5ETI2-F1
#
_cell.length_a   1.000
_cell.length_b   1.000
_cell.length_c   1.000
_cell.angle_alpha   90.00
_cell.angle_beta   90.00
_cell.angle_gamma   90.00
#
_symmetry.space_group_name_H-M   'P 1'
#
loop_
_entity.id
_entity.type
_entity.pdbx_description
1 polymer ?
#
loop_
_entity_poly.entity_id
_entity_poly.type
_entity_poly.pdbx_seq_one_letter_code
_entity_poly.pdbx_strand_id
1 'polypeptide(L)'
;MQAKRNQSMEVATAKFLLPILAVMLLVLFWSHQVHKDPPHTYLVPPPAKCTLTKTHVKWYGSPVYRLTNQSQHTLHRINVVSWSEQNVPVLYVGTSAPNNLQHRKAWSAAVVNLAPHESLWFAGSLQNPYKISVIWLMNGKSRYQMYGSH
;
A
#
# COMPACT_ATOMS: atom_id res chain seq x y z
N MET A 1 32.63 -59.39 57.96
CA MET A 1 33.30 -58.36 58.78
C MET A 1 33.20 -57.02 58.08
N GLN A 2 32.53 -56.07 58.75
CA GLN A 2 32.64 -54.61 58.73
C GLN A 2 33.03 -53.83 57.47
N ALA A 3 32.01 -53.13 56.93
CA ALA A 3 31.91 -51.70 56.64
C ALA A 3 33.16 -50.82 56.38
N LYS A 4 33.13 -50.11 55.24
CA LYS A 4 33.72 -48.77 55.07
C LYS A 4 32.86 -47.98 54.05
N ARG A 5 31.85 -47.24 54.52
CA ARG A 5 31.79 -45.78 54.72
C ARG A 5 32.28 -44.90 53.56
N ASN A 6 31.32 -44.14 53.05
CA ASN A 6 31.37 -42.71 52.68
C ASN A 6 32.17 -42.27 51.45
N GLN A 7 31.45 -42.08 50.34
CA GLN A 7 31.57 -40.90 49.47
C GLN A 7 30.12 -40.50 49.12
N SER A 8 29.47 -39.64 49.93
CA SER A 8 29.45 -38.18 49.74
C SER A 8 29.18 -37.84 48.28
N MET A 9 27.91 -37.70 47.91
CA MET A 9 27.33 -36.37 47.69
C MET A 9 28.28 -35.49 46.87
N GLU A 10 28.23 -35.64 45.57
CA GLU A 10 28.38 -34.56 44.59
C GLU A 10 28.07 -35.13 43.21
N VAL A 11 27.87 -34.27 42.22
CA VAL A 11 27.51 -34.63 40.83
C VAL A 11 26.04 -35.02 40.60
N ALA A 12 25.10 -34.41 41.33
CA ALA A 12 23.68 -34.36 40.91
C ALA A 12 23.30 -33.03 40.23
N THR A 13 24.28 -32.19 39.87
CA THR A 13 24.04 -30.82 39.37
C THR A 13 24.65 -30.53 38.00
N ALA A 14 25.08 -31.55 37.24
CA ALA A 14 25.73 -31.36 35.94
C ALA A 14 24.88 -31.76 34.71
N LYS A 15 23.62 -32.19 34.88
CA LYS A 15 22.78 -32.68 33.75
C LYS A 15 21.61 -31.79 33.36
N PHE A 16 21.32 -30.71 34.09
CA PHE A 16 20.18 -29.82 33.79
C PHE A 16 20.56 -28.46 33.20
N LEU A 17 21.84 -28.10 33.11
CA LEU A 17 22.29 -26.81 32.58
C LEU A 17 22.55 -26.81 31.06
N LEU A 18 22.76 -27.97 30.45
CA LEU A 18 23.05 -28.11 29.02
C LEU A 18 21.88 -27.76 28.06
N PRO A 19 20.61 -28.11 28.31
CA PRO A 19 19.53 -27.76 27.38
C PRO A 19 19.16 -26.27 27.43
N ILE A 20 19.37 -25.60 28.57
CA ILE A 20 19.06 -24.17 28.74
C ILE A 20 20.03 -23.30 27.94
N LEU A 21 21.32 -23.65 27.92
CA LEU A 21 22.33 -22.94 27.15
C LEU A 21 22.07 -23.08 25.63
N ALA A 22 21.64 -24.26 25.18
CA ALA A 22 21.32 -24.51 23.77
C ALA A 22 20.09 -23.72 23.29
N VAL A 23 19.05 -23.58 24.11
CA VAL A 23 17.87 -22.76 23.81
C VAL A 23 18.23 -21.27 23.80
N MET A 24 19.04 -20.78 24.76
CA MET A 24 19.51 -19.39 24.76
C MET A 24 20.34 -19.05 23.51
N LEU A 25 21.24 -19.93 23.08
CA LEU A 25 22.02 -19.73 21.85
C LEU A 25 21.13 -19.70 20.59
N LEU A 26 20.06 -20.51 20.56
CA LEU A 26 19.11 -20.51 19.45
C LEU A 26 18.30 -19.19 19.40
N VAL A 27 17.85 -18.67 20.54
CA VAL A 27 17.14 -17.37 20.61
C VAL A 27 18.07 -16.20 20.22
N LEU A 28 19.35 -16.26 20.59
CA LEU A 28 20.34 -15.25 20.20
C LEU A 28 20.67 -15.31 18.70
N PHE A 29 20.73 -16.50 18.10
CA PHE A 29 20.93 -16.65 16.66
C PHE A 29 19.74 -16.12 15.84
N TRP A 30 18.51 -16.33 16.33
CA TRP A 30 17.31 -15.76 15.71
C TRP A 30 17.25 -14.23 15.86
N SER A 31 17.75 -13.69 16.98
CA SER A 31 17.84 -12.24 17.20
C SER A 31 18.90 -11.54 16.36
N HIS A 32 19.85 -12.27 15.75
CA HIS A 32 20.85 -11.73 14.83
C HIS A 32 20.46 -11.84 13.35
N GLN A 33 19.36 -12.52 13.04
CA GLN A 33 18.69 -12.47 11.73
C GLN A 33 17.69 -11.32 11.66
N VAL A 34 17.96 -10.20 12.34
CA VAL A 34 17.35 -8.92 11.95
C VAL A 34 17.84 -8.68 10.54
N HIS A 35 16.92 -8.88 9.59
CA HIS A 35 17.05 -8.47 8.21
C HIS A 35 17.74 -7.10 8.19
N LYS A 36 19.03 -7.10 7.82
CA LYS A 36 19.69 -5.89 7.39
C LYS A 36 19.08 -5.60 6.04
N ASP A 37 17.92 -4.96 6.05
CA ASP A 37 17.39 -4.35 4.85
C ASP A 37 18.55 -3.50 4.27
N PRO A 38 18.94 -3.73 3.00
CA PRO A 38 20.03 -2.98 2.40
C PRO A 38 19.70 -1.48 2.53
N PRO A 39 20.73 -0.63 2.69
CA PRO A 39 20.55 0.80 2.89
C PRO A 39 19.54 1.30 1.86
N HIS A 40 18.45 1.90 2.35
CA HIS A 40 17.44 2.52 1.53
C HIS A 40 18.14 3.53 0.63
N THR A 41 18.51 3.08 -0.56
CA THR A 41 18.79 3.97 -1.68
C THR A 41 17.53 4.80 -1.77
N TYR A 42 17.64 6.10 -1.51
CA TYR A 42 16.56 7.04 -1.75
C TYR A 42 16.30 6.98 -3.24
N LEU A 43 15.44 6.04 -3.63
CA LEU A 43 14.89 5.95 -4.96
C LEU A 43 14.23 7.30 -5.15
N VAL A 44 14.79 8.10 -6.06
CA VAL A 44 14.09 9.22 -6.68
C VAL A 44 12.65 8.75 -6.85
N PRO A 45 11.66 9.41 -6.23
CA PRO A 45 10.28 8.93 -6.29
C PRO A 45 9.98 8.76 -7.79
N PRO A 46 9.59 7.54 -8.23
CA PRO A 46 9.38 7.29 -9.64
C PRO A 46 8.42 8.37 -10.17
N PRO A 47 8.63 8.87 -11.40
CA PRO A 47 7.82 9.94 -11.95
C PRO A 47 6.34 9.59 -11.79
N ALA A 48 5.57 10.63 -11.41
CA ALA A 48 4.13 10.57 -11.21
C ALA A 48 3.48 9.68 -12.28
N LYS A 49 3.02 8.49 -11.88
CA LYS A 49 2.44 7.52 -12.81
C LYS A 49 1.07 7.97 -13.29
N CYS A 50 0.46 8.90 -12.56
CA CYS A 50 -0.76 9.56 -12.97
C CYS A 50 -0.63 11.08 -12.98
N THR A 51 -1.43 11.72 -13.81
CA THR A 51 -1.67 13.16 -13.80
C THR A 51 -3.13 13.43 -13.47
N LEU A 52 -3.38 14.34 -12.53
CA LEU A 52 -4.71 14.81 -12.20
C LEU A 52 -4.97 16.15 -12.86
N THR A 53 -6.10 16.28 -13.55
CA THR A 53 -6.53 17.52 -14.20
C THR A 53 -7.99 17.80 -13.85
N LYS A 54 -8.29 19.03 -13.44
CA LYS A 54 -9.68 19.50 -13.28
C LYS A 54 -10.28 19.75 -14.66
N THR A 55 -11.48 19.22 -14.91
CA THR A 55 -12.18 19.45 -16.18
C THR A 55 -13.12 20.65 -16.08
N HIS A 56 -13.70 21.04 -17.22
CA HIS A 56 -14.77 22.04 -17.27
C HIS A 56 -16.18 21.45 -17.05
N VAL A 57 -16.28 20.13 -16.87
CA VAL A 57 -17.56 19.42 -16.70
C VAL A 57 -17.97 19.39 -15.24
N LYS A 58 -19.28 19.53 -14.99
CA LYS A 58 -19.90 19.28 -13.69
C LYS A 58 -20.83 18.08 -13.79
N TRP A 59 -20.82 17.23 -12.76
CA TRP A 59 -21.69 16.08 -12.59
C TRP A 59 -22.60 16.34 -11.39
N TYR A 60 -23.90 16.56 -11.64
CA TYR A 60 -24.88 16.99 -10.62
C TYR A 60 -24.36 18.14 -9.71
N GLY A 61 -23.67 19.12 -10.30
CA GLY A 61 -23.10 20.27 -9.58
C GLY A 61 -21.66 20.06 -9.09
N SER A 62 -21.22 18.81 -8.90
CA SER A 62 -19.86 18.49 -8.46
C SER A 62 -18.83 18.60 -9.60
N PRO A 63 -17.62 19.12 -9.36
CA PRO A 63 -16.57 19.20 -10.38
C PRO A 63 -16.11 17.81 -10.80
N VAL A 64 -15.91 17.61 -12.10
CA VAL A 64 -15.33 16.38 -12.63
C VAL A 64 -13.83 16.53 -12.80
N TYR A 65 -13.09 15.53 -12.33
CA TYR A 65 -11.64 15.43 -12.49
C TYR A 65 -11.29 14.28 -13.44
N ARG A 66 -10.16 14.43 -14.12
CA ARG A 66 -9.55 13.42 -14.99
C ARG A 66 -8.23 12.98 -14.38
N LEU A 67 -8.12 11.68 -14.09
CA LEU A 67 -6.88 11.03 -13.70
C LEU A 67 -6.35 10.24 -14.91
N THR A 68 -5.17 10.59 -15.43
CA THR A 68 -4.59 9.95 -16.61
C THR A 68 -3.39 9.10 -16.21
N ASN A 69 -3.34 7.83 -16.65
CA ASN A 69 -2.14 7.01 -16.51
C ASN A 69 -1.07 7.45 -17.52
N GLN A 70 0.00 8.08 -17.04
CA GLN A 70 1.14 8.52 -17.86
C GLN A 70 2.23 7.44 -17.98
N SER A 71 2.03 6.29 -17.34
CA SER A 71 3.01 5.22 -17.35
C SER A 71 2.84 4.28 -18.54
N GLN A 72 3.89 3.50 -18.81
CA GLN A 72 3.91 2.43 -19.81
C GLN A 72 3.33 1.11 -19.27
N HIS A 73 2.73 1.11 -18.08
CA HIS A 73 2.19 -0.09 -17.43
C HIS A 73 0.73 0.09 -17.07
N THR A 74 -0.03 -1.00 -17.11
CA THR A 74 -1.39 -1.04 -16.57
C THR A 74 -1.34 -0.87 -15.06
N LEU A 75 -2.13 0.06 -14.54
CA LEU A 75 -2.33 0.23 -13.10
C LEU A 75 -3.54 -0.61 -12.70
N HIS A 76 -3.33 -1.55 -11.78
CA HIS A 76 -4.38 -2.48 -11.37
C HIS A 76 -5.07 -2.02 -10.10
N ARG A 77 -6.38 -2.27 -10.00
CA ARG A 77 -7.18 -1.97 -8.81
C ARG A 77 -7.00 -0.52 -8.32
N ILE A 78 -7.17 0.43 -9.24
CA ILE A 78 -7.16 1.84 -8.89
C ILE A 78 -8.30 2.12 -7.92
N ASN A 79 -7.97 2.79 -6.83
CA ASN A 79 -8.91 3.42 -5.94
C ASN A 79 -8.57 4.91 -5.80
N VAL A 80 -9.58 5.77 -5.87
CA VAL A 80 -9.45 7.21 -5.68
C VAL A 80 -10.20 7.57 -4.40
N VAL A 81 -9.48 8.11 -3.43
CA VAL A 81 -9.99 8.41 -2.10
C VAL A 81 -9.88 9.90 -1.87
N SER A 82 -11.00 10.55 -1.55
CA SER A 82 -10.96 11.94 -1.10
C SER A 82 -10.54 11.97 0.37
N TRP A 83 -9.83 13.01 0.78
CA TRP A 83 -9.49 13.18 2.20
C TRP A 83 -10.71 13.66 3.01
N SER A 84 -11.71 14.25 2.34
CA SER A 84 -12.99 14.63 2.94
C SER A 84 -14.05 13.54 2.87
N GLU A 85 -13.92 12.58 1.94
CA GLU A 85 -14.97 11.62 1.61
C GLU A 85 -14.37 10.24 1.31
N GLN A 86 -14.98 9.18 1.83
CA GLN A 86 -14.37 7.85 1.82
C GLN A 86 -14.29 7.20 0.42
N ASN A 87 -15.11 7.63 -0.54
CA ASN A 87 -15.07 7.18 -1.94
C ASN A 87 -15.63 8.24 -2.88
N VAL A 88 -14.93 8.48 -4.00
CA VAL A 88 -15.40 9.40 -5.05
C VAL A 88 -16.15 8.64 -6.14
N PRO A 89 -17.29 9.15 -6.65
CA PRO A 89 -18.01 8.49 -7.75
C PRO A 89 -17.16 8.48 -9.03
N VAL A 90 -16.72 7.30 -9.46
CA VAL A 90 -16.13 7.11 -10.79
C VAL A 90 -17.26 7.18 -11.82
N LEU A 91 -17.04 7.85 -12.95
CA LEU A 91 -18.05 8.06 -13.99
C LEU A 91 -17.71 7.31 -15.28
N TYR A 92 -16.43 7.24 -15.62
CA TYR A 92 -15.96 6.63 -16.86
C TYR A 92 -14.48 6.26 -16.80
N VAL A 93 -14.11 5.26 -17.59
CA VAL A 93 -12.73 4.84 -17.87
C VAL A 93 -12.58 4.66 -19.38
N GLY A 94 -11.51 5.21 -19.95
CA GLY A 94 -11.18 5.09 -21.37
C GLY A 94 -10.16 6.13 -21.82
N THR A 95 -9.87 6.18 -23.12
CA THR A 95 -8.90 7.13 -23.69
C THR A 95 -9.44 8.55 -23.84
N SER A 96 -10.76 8.70 -24.02
CA SER A 96 -11.44 9.99 -24.20
C SER A 96 -12.75 10.06 -23.42
N ALA A 97 -13.10 11.24 -22.90
CA ALA A 97 -14.36 11.44 -22.18
C ALA A 97 -15.56 11.30 -23.14
N PRO A 98 -16.66 10.64 -22.74
CA PRO A 98 -17.90 10.66 -23.50
C PRO A 98 -18.58 12.03 -23.39
N ASN A 99 -19.29 12.44 -24.47
CA ASN A 99 -19.96 13.74 -24.53
C ASN A 99 -21.08 13.93 -23.48
N ASN A 100 -21.57 12.86 -22.88
CA ASN A 100 -22.67 12.88 -21.92
C ASN A 100 -22.21 12.67 -20.47
N LEU A 101 -20.95 12.99 -20.15
CA LEU A 101 -20.36 12.74 -18.84
C LEU A 101 -21.16 13.38 -17.69
N GLN A 102 -21.79 14.55 -17.90
CA GLN A 102 -22.60 15.22 -16.87
C GLN A 102 -23.88 14.45 -16.44
N HIS A 103 -24.36 13.53 -17.26
CA HIS A 103 -25.60 12.77 -17.03
C HIS A 103 -25.36 11.27 -16.80
N ARG A 104 -24.09 10.85 -16.82
CA ARG A 104 -23.75 9.44 -16.63
C ARG A 104 -24.06 9.01 -15.20
N LYS A 105 -24.56 7.79 -15.04
CA LYS A 105 -24.62 7.16 -13.72
C LYS A 105 -23.20 6.87 -13.23
N ALA A 106 -23.02 6.89 -11.91
CA ALA A 106 -21.77 6.44 -11.31
C ALA A 106 -21.48 4.99 -11.75
N TRP A 107 -20.23 4.75 -12.09
CA TRP A 107 -19.70 3.46 -12.48
C TRP A 107 -19.76 2.51 -11.29
N SER A 108 -20.30 1.31 -11.50
CA SER A 108 -20.59 0.34 -10.44
C SER A 108 -19.60 -0.83 -10.35
N ALA A 109 -18.64 -0.96 -11.26
CA ALA A 109 -17.66 -2.03 -11.15
C ALA A 109 -16.80 -1.89 -9.89
N ALA A 110 -16.62 -3.02 -9.20
CA ALA A 110 -15.86 -3.10 -7.97
C ALA A 110 -14.34 -2.89 -8.15
N VAL A 111 -13.82 -3.07 -9.36
CA VAL A 111 -12.39 -2.98 -9.66
C VAL A 111 -12.19 -2.16 -10.92
N VAL A 112 -11.34 -1.13 -10.81
CA VAL A 112 -10.92 -0.33 -11.95
C VAL A 112 -9.47 -0.62 -12.28
N ASN A 113 -9.19 -0.93 -13.54
CA ASN A 113 -7.85 -0.98 -14.09
C ASN A 113 -7.69 0.17 -15.08
N LEU A 114 -6.48 0.69 -15.20
CA LEU A 114 -6.18 1.80 -16.11
C LEU A 114 -4.98 1.43 -16.97
N ALA A 115 -5.22 1.15 -18.25
CA ALA A 115 -4.17 0.82 -19.20
C ALA A 115 -3.27 2.06 -19.44
N PRO A 116 -2.10 1.89 -20.07
CA PRO A 116 -1.26 3.02 -20.47
C PRO A 116 -2.06 4.05 -21.26
N HIS A 117 -1.92 5.34 -20.88
CA HIS A 117 -2.59 6.48 -21.51
C HIS A 117 -4.13 6.54 -21.37
N GLU A 118 -4.75 5.55 -20.72
CA GLU A 118 -6.16 5.66 -20.34
C GLU A 118 -6.36 6.66 -19.21
N SER A 119 -7.59 7.15 -19.14
CA SER A 119 -8.04 8.11 -18.14
C SER A 119 -9.27 7.59 -17.40
N LEU A 120 -9.35 7.99 -16.14
CA LEU A 120 -10.48 7.79 -15.26
C LEU A 120 -11.09 9.15 -14.95
N TRP A 121 -12.40 9.27 -15.14
CA TRP A 121 -13.16 10.46 -14.78
C TRP A 121 -13.99 10.18 -13.55
N PHE A 122 -13.96 11.10 -12.59
CA PHE A 122 -14.68 10.96 -11.33
C PHE A 122 -15.21 12.31 -10.85
N ALA A 123 -16.31 12.28 -10.11
CA ALA A 123 -16.86 13.46 -9.46
C ALA A 123 -16.09 13.70 -8.15
N GLY A 124 -15.50 14.89 -8.01
CA GLY A 124 -14.82 15.30 -6.78
C GLY A 124 -15.68 16.20 -5.91
N SER A 125 -15.14 16.56 -4.75
CA SER A 125 -15.83 17.42 -3.80
C SER A 125 -15.80 18.89 -4.24
N LEU A 126 -16.78 19.67 -3.78
CA LEU A 126 -16.81 21.13 -3.91
C LEU A 126 -15.94 21.84 -2.87
N GLN A 127 -15.48 21.12 -1.83
CA GLN A 127 -14.64 21.67 -0.78
C GLN A 127 -13.24 22.05 -1.29
N ASN A 128 -12.71 23.17 -0.82
CA ASN A 128 -11.37 23.66 -1.12
C ASN A 128 -10.55 23.81 0.18
N PRO A 129 -9.30 23.32 0.28
CA PRO A 129 -8.54 22.57 -0.73
C PRO A 129 -9.08 21.16 -0.96
N TYR A 130 -9.29 20.80 -2.23
CA TYR A 130 -9.66 19.45 -2.59
C TYR A 130 -8.40 18.58 -2.60
N LYS A 131 -8.38 17.56 -1.73
CA LYS A 131 -7.26 16.63 -1.58
C LYS A 131 -7.70 15.22 -1.83
N ILE A 132 -6.91 14.49 -2.63
CA ILE A 132 -7.17 13.08 -2.93
C ILE A 132 -5.89 12.25 -2.84
N SER A 133 -6.08 10.97 -2.54
CA SER A 133 -5.08 9.92 -2.68
C SER A 133 -5.53 8.95 -3.77
N VAL A 134 -4.64 8.68 -4.72
CA VAL A 134 -4.82 7.62 -5.71
C VAL A 134 -3.98 6.44 -5.28
N ILE A 135 -4.59 5.27 -5.15
CA ILE A 135 -3.95 4.03 -4.69
C ILE A 135 -4.11 3.00 -5.80
N TRP A 136 -3.05 2.24 -6.10
CA TRP A 136 -3.09 1.17 -7.11
C TRP A 136 -2.12 0.05 -6.79
N LEU A 137 -2.29 -1.10 -7.44
CA LEU A 137 -1.36 -2.22 -7.42
C LEU A 137 -0.45 -2.21 -8.65
N MET A 138 0.84 -2.41 -8.42
CA MET A 138 1.85 -2.61 -9.45
C MET A 138 2.83 -3.69 -8.98
N ASN A 139 2.99 -4.75 -9.78
CA ASN A 139 3.84 -5.91 -9.46
C ASN A 139 3.55 -6.50 -8.06
N GLY A 140 2.26 -6.64 -7.72
CA GLY A 140 1.81 -7.18 -6.42
C GLY A 140 2.00 -6.25 -5.23
N LYS A 141 2.53 -5.03 -5.42
CA LYS A 141 2.74 -4.06 -4.33
C LYS A 141 1.80 -2.87 -4.47
N SER A 142 1.25 -2.42 -3.35
CA SER A 142 0.48 -1.17 -3.29
C SER A 142 1.40 0.03 -3.53
N ARG A 143 0.88 1.00 -4.27
CA ARG A 143 1.48 2.29 -4.60
C ARG A 143 0.43 3.37 -4.40
N TYR A 144 0.88 4.57 -4.10
CA TYR A 144 -0.01 5.70 -3.93
C TYR A 144 0.60 6.99 -4.44
N GLN A 145 -0.26 7.96 -4.75
CA GLN A 145 0.10 9.33 -5.08
C GLN A 145 -0.96 10.28 -4.55
N MET A 146 -0.52 11.37 -3.94
CA MET A 146 -1.40 12.39 -3.36
C MET A 146 -1.49 13.59 -4.28
N TYR A 147 -2.67 14.21 -4.33
CA TYR A 147 -2.92 15.44 -5.06
C TYR A 147 -3.67 16.41 -4.15
N GLY A 148 -3.34 17.69 -4.24
CA GLY A 148 -4.08 18.78 -3.60
C GLY A 148 -4.30 19.91 -4.58
N SER A 149 -5.48 20.54 -4.56
CA SER A 149 -5.66 21.85 -5.17
C SER A 149 -5.09 22.93 -4.23
N HIS A 150 -4.33 23.86 -4.81
CA HIS A 150 -3.96 25.11 -4.13
C HIS A 150 -5.12 26.10 -4.17
#